data_AF-A0A538LIU1-F1
#
_entry.id   AF-A0A538LIU1-F1
#
_cell.length_a   1.000
_cell.length_b   1.000
_cell.length_c   1.000
_cell.angle_alpha   90.00
_cell.angle_beta   90.00
_cell.angle_gamma   90.00
#
_symmetry.space_group_name_H-M   'P 1'
#
loop_
_entity.id
_entity.type
_entity.pdbx_description
1 polymer ?
#
loop_
_entity_poly.entity_id
_entity_poly.type
_entity_poly.pdbx_seq_one_letter_code
_entity_poly.pdbx_strand_id
1 'polypeptide(L)'
;MALLDAWHDGATVAGSSAGAMVLTDPMVDPRGGAFTLGLGLIEQLAVIPHAATWSHEKVDRTLALAPGGVPVARIEERTALLRDPDGRWRVAGVGAATIFVDHQQAGLEALPS
;
A
#
# COMPACT_ATOMS: atom_id res chain seq x y z
N MET A 1 -14.82 13.87 -7.80
CA MET A 1 -13.45 14.20 -8.29
C MET A 1 -13.19 13.19 -9.38
N ALA A 2 -12.86 13.59 -10.62
CA ALA A 2 -13.04 12.72 -11.80
C ALA A 2 -12.47 11.29 -11.69
N LEU A 3 -11.33 11.11 -11.02
CA LEU A 3 -10.75 9.77 -10.77
C LEU A 3 -11.61 8.92 -9.82
N LEU A 4 -12.07 9.51 -8.71
CA LEU A 4 -12.95 8.86 -7.74
C LEU A 4 -14.28 8.50 -8.39
N ASP A 5 -14.84 9.42 -9.17
CA ASP A 5 -16.13 9.22 -9.84
C ASP A 5 -16.01 8.03 -10.83
N ALA A 6 -14.96 7.99 -11.65
CA ALA A 6 -14.69 6.87 -12.54
C ALA A 6 -14.46 5.54 -11.81
N TRP A 7 -13.74 5.55 -10.69
CA TRP A 7 -13.54 4.35 -9.86
C TRP A 7 -14.86 3.83 -9.27
N HIS A 8 -15.69 4.73 -8.74
CA HIS A 8 -17.03 4.38 -8.25
C HIS A 8 -17.96 3.87 -9.36
N ASP A 9 -17.77 4.32 -10.60
CA ASP A 9 -18.47 3.84 -11.79
C ASP A 9 -17.88 2.53 -12.35
N GLY A 10 -16.91 1.90 -11.67
CA GLY A 10 -16.39 0.58 -11.98
C GLY A 10 -15.14 0.56 -12.87
N ALA A 11 -14.49 1.70 -13.09
CA ALA A 11 -13.20 1.72 -13.77
C ALA A 11 -12.12 1.01 -12.93
N THR A 12 -11.15 0.38 -13.60
CA THR A 12 -9.94 -0.11 -12.91
C THR A 12 -8.94 1.04 -12.77
N VAL A 13 -8.49 1.30 -11.54
CA VAL A 13 -7.41 2.23 -11.22
C VAL A 13 -6.17 1.44 -10.84
N ALA A 14 -5.02 1.87 -11.35
CA ALA A 14 -3.72 1.33 -11.01
C ALA A 14 -2.73 2.45 -10.78
N GLY A 15 -1.87 2.28 -9.78
CA GLY A 15 -0.76 3.18 -9.48
C GLY A 15 0.55 2.38 -9.40
N SER A 16 1.64 3.02 -9.80
CA SER A 16 3.00 2.47 -9.64
C SER A 16 3.87 3.46 -8.89
N SER A 17 4.82 2.96 -8.09
CA SER A 17 5.70 3.83 -7.31
C SER A 17 4.93 4.83 -6.43
N ALA A 18 5.23 6.12 -6.51
CA ALA A 18 4.47 7.20 -5.87
C ALA A 18 2.97 7.17 -6.20
N GLY A 19 2.60 6.73 -7.41
CA GLY A 19 1.20 6.54 -7.79
C GLY A 19 0.50 5.44 -6.99
N ALA A 20 1.21 4.39 -6.56
CA ALA A 20 0.62 3.37 -5.68
C ALA A 20 0.45 3.91 -4.25
N MET A 21 1.40 4.74 -3.79
CA MET A 21 1.37 5.35 -2.45
C MET A 21 0.20 6.32 -2.31
N VAL A 22 0.00 7.20 -3.30
CA VAL A 22 -1.01 8.25 -3.23
C VAL A 22 -2.44 7.71 -3.31
N LEU A 23 -2.65 6.48 -3.78
CA LEU A 23 -3.98 5.87 -3.81
C LEU A 23 -4.46 5.44 -2.43
N THR A 24 -3.55 5.30 -1.45
CA THR A 24 -3.91 4.82 -0.12
C THR A 24 -3.93 5.94 0.91
N ASP A 25 -4.73 5.78 1.96
CA ASP A 25 -4.70 6.65 3.13
C ASP A 25 -4.59 5.79 4.39
N PRO A 26 -3.51 5.89 5.18
CA PRO A 26 -2.43 6.88 5.07
C PRO A 26 -1.43 6.63 3.93
N MET A 27 -0.93 7.71 3.31
CA MET A 27 0.18 7.66 2.34
C MET A 27 1.51 7.76 3.08
N VAL A 28 2.45 6.85 2.79
CA VAL A 28 3.83 6.93 3.29
C VAL A 28 4.53 8.17 2.73
N ASP A 29 5.24 8.96 3.54
CA ASP A 29 6.13 10.00 3.01
C ASP A 29 7.31 9.34 2.28
N PRO A 30 7.55 9.62 0.98
CA PRO A 30 8.65 9.04 0.22
C PRO A 30 10.05 9.31 0.82
N ARG A 31 10.19 10.36 1.63
CA ARG A 31 11.43 10.69 2.34
C ARG A 31 11.73 9.67 3.45
N GLY A 32 10.70 8.96 3.90
CA GLY A 32 10.72 8.05 5.03
C GLY A 32 10.61 8.82 6.36
N GLY A 33 9.80 8.33 7.29
CA GLY A 33 9.68 8.91 8.63
C GLY A 33 8.42 9.73 8.90
N ALA A 34 7.41 9.66 8.03
CA ALA A 34 6.08 10.19 8.30
C ALA A 34 5.03 9.50 7.43
N PHE A 35 3.77 9.71 7.79
CA PHE A 35 2.60 9.45 6.96
C PHE A 35 1.88 10.77 6.70
N THR A 36 1.26 10.88 5.55
CA THR A 36 0.47 12.04 5.12
C THR A 36 -0.84 11.57 4.50
N LEU A 37 -1.73 12.50 4.17
CA LEU A 37 -2.98 12.20 3.49
C LEU A 37 -2.70 11.79 2.03
N GLY A 38 -3.26 10.65 1.64
CA GLY A 38 -3.37 10.25 0.24
C GLY A 38 -4.70 10.68 -0.38
N LEU A 39 -5.02 10.14 -1.55
CA LEU A 39 -6.32 10.31 -2.21
C LEU A 39 -7.43 9.49 -1.56
N GLY A 40 -7.09 8.52 -0.70
CA GLY A 40 -8.07 7.71 0.02
C GLY A 40 -8.91 6.80 -0.87
N LEU A 41 -8.38 6.33 -2.00
CA LEU A 41 -9.09 5.32 -2.82
C LEU A 41 -9.14 3.98 -2.09
N ILE A 42 -8.08 3.66 -1.34
CA ILE A 42 -8.07 2.57 -0.35
C ILE A 42 -7.68 3.17 1.00
N GLU A 43 -8.64 3.25 1.91
CA GLU A 43 -8.41 3.68 3.29
C GLU A 43 -7.87 2.53 4.15
N GLN A 44 -7.20 2.85 5.25
CA GLN A 44 -6.64 1.91 6.22
C GLN A 44 -5.61 0.95 5.59
N LEU A 45 -4.83 1.45 4.64
CA LEU A 45 -3.71 0.76 4.04
C LEU A 45 -2.61 1.77 3.74
N ALA A 46 -1.36 1.34 3.91
CA ALA A 46 -0.20 2.07 3.44
C ALA A 46 0.63 1.20 2.49
N VAL A 47 1.28 1.84 1.51
CA VAL A 47 2.13 1.13 0.53
C VAL A 47 3.55 1.68 0.55
N ILE A 48 4.53 0.77 0.64
CA ILE A 48 5.95 1.03 0.39
C ILE A 48 6.31 0.40 -0.97
N PRO A 49 6.43 1.18 -2.05
CA PRO A 49 6.83 0.67 -3.35
C PRO A 49 8.35 0.57 -3.46
N HIS A 50 8.84 -0.20 -4.44
CA HIS A 50 10.27 -0.40 -4.70
C HIS A 50 11.02 -0.84 -3.45
N ALA A 51 10.54 -1.90 -2.81
CA ALA A 51 11.13 -2.48 -1.61
C ALA A 51 12.67 -2.60 -1.63
N ALA A 52 13.29 -2.78 -2.81
CA ALA A 52 14.74 -2.91 -3.00
C ALA A 52 15.54 -1.59 -2.91
N THR A 53 14.92 -0.42 -3.12
CA THR A 53 15.61 0.89 -3.04
C THR A 53 15.50 1.53 -1.65
N TRP A 54 14.62 0.99 -0.80
CA TRP A 54 14.49 1.42 0.59
C TRP A 54 15.51 0.70 1.47
N SER A 55 16.30 1.46 2.24
CA SER A 55 17.14 0.86 3.27
C SER A 55 16.28 0.18 4.33
N HIS A 56 16.81 -0.88 4.97
CA HIS A 56 16.13 -1.53 6.10
C HIS A 56 15.71 -0.52 7.17
N GLU A 57 16.58 0.41 7.53
CA GLU A 57 16.28 1.46 8.51
C GLU A 57 15.07 2.32 8.12
N LYS A 58 14.90 2.64 6.83
CA LYS A 58 13.73 3.40 6.36
C LYS A 58 12.45 2.56 6.47
N VAL A 59 12.51 1.28 6.11
CA VAL A 59 11.36 0.37 6.25
C VAL A 59 10.98 0.24 7.72
N ASP A 60 11.94 -0.09 8.60
CA ASP A 60 11.70 -0.26 10.02
C ASP A 60 11.12 1.01 10.66
N ARG A 61 11.64 2.18 10.29
CA ARG A 61 11.09 3.47 10.74
C ARG A 61 9.68 3.72 10.23
N THR A 62 9.38 3.41 8.97
CA THR A 62 8.02 3.56 8.44
C THR A 62 7.05 2.64 9.17
N LEU A 63 7.44 1.38 9.42
CA LEU A 63 6.65 0.49 10.26
C LEU A 63 6.48 1.06 11.68
N ALA A 64 7.54 1.65 12.26
CA ALA A 64 7.56 2.28 13.60
C ALA A 64 6.51 3.37 13.79
N LEU A 65 6.18 4.06 12.70
CA LEU A 65 5.30 5.21 12.70
C LEU A 65 3.92 4.89 12.13
N ALA A 66 3.70 3.67 11.65
CA ALA A 66 2.40 3.26 11.13
C ALA A 66 1.35 3.40 12.24
N PRO A 67 0.17 3.97 11.94
CA PRO A 67 -0.92 3.96 12.91
C PRO A 67 -1.25 2.52 13.33
N GLY A 68 -1.55 2.32 14.61
CA GLY A 68 -1.79 0.99 15.15
C GLY A 68 -2.89 0.24 14.37
N GLY A 69 -2.62 -1.02 14.02
CA GLY A 69 -3.52 -1.87 13.25
C GLY A 69 -3.61 -1.55 11.76
N VAL A 70 -2.97 -0.48 11.25
CA VAL A 70 -2.96 -0.19 9.81
C VAL A 70 -1.94 -1.08 9.10
N PRO A 71 -2.36 -1.93 8.15
CA PRO A 71 -1.44 -2.71 7.35
C PRO A 71 -0.54 -1.83 6.48
N VAL A 72 0.73 -2.18 6.42
CA VAL A 72 1.72 -1.62 5.51
C VAL A 72 2.14 -2.71 4.51
N ALA A 73 1.78 -2.53 3.25
CA ALA A 73 2.16 -3.41 2.15
C ALA A 73 3.50 -2.97 1.54
N ARG A 74 4.54 -3.80 1.70
CA ARG A 74 5.82 -3.63 1.01
C ARG A 74 5.79 -4.43 -0.28
N ILE A 75 5.92 -3.76 -1.42
CA ILE A 75 5.81 -4.38 -2.74
C ILE A 75 7.15 -4.34 -3.46
N GLU A 76 7.65 -5.51 -3.85
CA GLU A 76 8.89 -5.64 -4.62
C GLU A 76 8.71 -5.19 -6.08
N GLU A 77 9.84 -4.96 -6.76
CA GLU A 77 9.79 -4.58 -8.17
C GLU A 77 9.17 -5.67 -9.04
N ARG A 78 8.54 -5.26 -10.15
CA ARG A 78 7.84 -6.18 -11.07
C ARG A 78 6.80 -7.06 -10.37
N THR A 79 6.19 -6.52 -9.32
CA THR A 79 5.15 -7.16 -8.51
C THR A 79 4.02 -6.17 -8.27
N ALA A 80 2.79 -6.67 -8.24
CA ALA A 80 1.59 -5.91 -8.02
C ALA A 80 0.74 -6.58 -6.93
N LEU A 81 0.10 -5.74 -6.12
CA LEU A 81 -0.95 -6.13 -5.20
C LEU A 81 -2.28 -5.70 -5.81
N LEU A 82 -3.16 -6.67 -6.06
CA LEU A 82 -4.41 -6.49 -6.80
C LEU A 82 -5.58 -6.71 -5.85
N ARG A 83 -6.54 -5.77 -5.86
CA ARG A 83 -7.82 -5.89 -5.16
C ARG A 83 -8.92 -6.11 -6.19
N ASP A 84 -9.60 -7.25 -6.12
CA ASP A 84 -10.76 -7.54 -6.95
C ASP A 84 -11.99 -6.75 -6.46
N PRO A 85 -13.06 -6.58 -7.27
CA PRO A 85 -14.25 -5.82 -6.88
C PRO A 85 -14.98 -6.37 -5.65
N ASP A 86 -14.78 -7.65 -5.34
CA ASP A 86 -15.33 -8.31 -4.14
C ASP A 86 -14.46 -8.15 -2.89
N GLY A 87 -13.39 -7.34 -2.97
CA GLY A 87 -12.49 -7.05 -1.87
C GLY A 87 -11.34 -8.03 -1.69
N ARG A 88 -11.27 -9.09 -2.51
CA ARG A 88 -10.18 -10.07 -2.38
C ARG A 88 -8.87 -9.48 -2.88
N TRP A 89 -7.82 -9.73 -2.09
CA TRP A 89 -6.47 -9.34 -2.42
C TRP A 89 -5.67 -10.52 -2.96
N ARG A 90 -4.84 -10.24 -3.97
CA ARG A 90 -3.89 -11.21 -4.52
C ARG A 90 -2.61 -10.54 -5.00
N VAL A 91 -1.52 -11.29 -4.96
CA VAL A 91 -0.22 -10.86 -5.49
C VAL A 91 -0.05 -11.40 -6.91
N ALA A 92 0.49 -10.56 -7.80
CA ALA A 92 0.88 -10.96 -9.14
C ALA A 92 2.26 -10.40 -9.49
N GLY A 93 3.06 -11.15 -10.24
CA GLY A 93 4.41 -10.76 -10.64
C GLY A 93 5.46 -11.76 -10.18
N VAL A 94 6.73 -11.35 -10.25
CA VAL A 94 7.88 -12.24 -10.02
C VAL A 94 8.50 -12.12 -8.63
N GLY A 95 8.17 -11.06 -7.88
CA GLY A 95 8.61 -10.85 -6.51
C GLY A 95 7.48 -11.04 -5.50
N ALA A 96 7.68 -10.50 -4.30
CA ALA A 96 6.74 -10.60 -3.20
C ALA A 96 6.01 -9.27 -2.90
N ALA A 97 4.82 -9.39 -2.32
CA ALA A 97 4.20 -8.34 -1.55
C ALA A 97 4.05 -8.83 -0.11
N THR A 98 4.72 -8.17 0.83
CA THR A 98 4.76 -8.55 2.24
C THR A 98 3.94 -7.55 3.04
N ILE A 99 3.01 -8.06 3.85
CA ILE A 99 2.14 -7.24 4.69
C ILE A 99 2.70 -7.20 6.10
N PHE A 100 2.69 -6.02 6.70
CA PHE A 100 3.06 -5.81 8.09
C PHE A 100 1.93 -5.12 8.83
N VAL A 101 1.62 -5.58 10.03
CA VAL A 101 0.71 -4.92 10.99
C VAL A 101 1.42 -4.87 12.32
N ASP A 102 1.54 -3.68 12.92
CA ASP A 102 2.22 -3.48 14.20
C ASP A 102 3.63 -4.15 14.25
N HIS A 103 4.42 -3.94 13.18
CA HIS A 103 5.74 -4.55 12.92
C HIS A 103 5.79 -6.05 12.73
N GLN A 104 4.66 -6.74 12.80
CA GLN A 104 4.59 -8.18 12.59
C GLN A 104 4.18 -8.47 11.16
N GLN A 105 4.84 -9.45 10.55
CA GLN A 105 4.42 -9.92 9.24
C GLN A 105 3.03 -10.57 9.34
N ALA A 106 2.13 -10.18 8.46
CA ALA A 106 0.75 -10.67 8.37
C ALA A 106 0.47 -11.24 6.98
N GLY A 107 -0.64 -11.97 6.85
CA GLY A 107 -1.14 -12.42 5.56
C GLY A 107 -1.98 -11.33 4.85
N LEU A 108 -2.43 -11.64 3.63
CA LEU A 108 -3.25 -10.74 2.82
C LEU A 108 -4.64 -10.49 3.45
N GLU A 109 -5.09 -11.39 4.32
CA GLU A 109 -6.34 -11.27 5.08
C GLU A 109 -6.37 -10.08 6.05
N ALA A 110 -5.22 -9.47 6.34
CA ALA A 110 -5.14 -8.25 7.12
C ALA A 110 -5.45 -6.98 6.31
N LEU A 111 -5.55 -7.08 4.98
CA LEU A 111 -5.83 -5.93 4.11
C LEU A 111 -7.33 -5.57 4.13
N PRO A 112 -7.68 -4.29 3.97
CA PRO A 112 -9.08 -3.84 3.98
C PRO A 112 -9.86 -4.40 2.79
N SER A 113 -11.06 -4.92 3.06
CA SER A 113 -11.98 -5.49 2.06
C SER A 113 -12.52 -4.48 1.08
#